data_AF-A0A3M1FI52-F1
#
_entry.id   AF-A0A3M1FI52-F1
#
_cell.length_a   1.000
_cell.length_b   1.000
_cell.length_c   1.000
_cell.angle_alpha   90.00
_cell.angle_beta   90.00
_cell.angle_gamma   90.00
#
_symmetry.space_group_name_H-M   'P 1'
#
loop_
_entity.id
_entity.type
_entity.pdbx_description
1 polymer ?
#
loop_
_entity_poly.entity_id
_entity_poly.type
_entity_poly.pdbx_seq_one_letter_code
_entity_poly.pdbx_strand_id
1 'polypeptide(L)'
;MKSIIDYSSERPRTITGVMVGITLLLALLAALPTLWPNRFPFLPAITVDTDPENMLPHDEPVRRFHDAMKRELSLHEMVVLGVVNEDDPNGVFNPESLRRIHELTEYAKTLQWPDPKDPTKREGVIAADIIAPSTVD
;
A
#
# COMPACT_ATOMS: atom_id res chain seq x y z
N MET A 1 20.68 -50.76 -10.09
CA MET A 1 19.91 -49.59 -9.59
C MET A 1 19.81 -48.63 -10.76
N LYS A 2 18.64 -48.47 -11.39
CA LYS A 2 18.52 -47.56 -12.55
C LYS A 2 18.79 -46.13 -12.08
N SER A 3 19.56 -45.36 -12.86
CA SER A 3 19.80 -43.96 -12.53
C SER A 3 18.49 -43.18 -12.62
N ILE A 4 18.32 -42.16 -11.78
CA ILE A 4 17.16 -41.24 -11.84
C ILE A 4 17.02 -40.64 -13.25
N ILE A 5 18.14 -40.48 -13.95
CA ILE A 5 18.21 -39.98 -15.31
C ILE A 5 17.60 -40.98 -16.31
N ASP A 6 17.92 -42.27 -16.19
CA ASP A 6 17.40 -43.33 -17.07
C ASP A 6 15.89 -43.47 -16.91
N TYR A 7 15.41 -43.45 -15.66
CA TYR A 7 13.99 -43.47 -15.35
C TYR A 7 13.27 -42.25 -15.95
N SER A 8 13.95 -41.10 -15.98
CA SER A 8 13.37 -39.87 -16.50
C SER A 8 13.21 -39.87 -18.02
N SER A 9 14.17 -40.48 -18.71
CA SER A 9 14.14 -40.65 -20.17
C SER A 9 13.15 -41.73 -20.62
N GLU A 10 12.99 -42.81 -19.84
CA GLU A 10 12.10 -43.93 -20.19
C GLU A 10 10.60 -43.60 -20.04
N ARG A 11 10.23 -42.63 -19.18
CA ARG A 11 8.81 -42.31 -18.88
C ARG A 11 8.48 -40.81 -18.88
N PRO A 12 8.75 -40.09 -19.98
CA PRO A 12 8.65 -38.63 -20.02
C PRO A 12 7.25 -38.11 -19.70
N ARG A 13 6.20 -38.74 -20.24
CA ARG A 13 4.79 -38.31 -20.01
C ARG A 13 4.39 -38.34 -18.53
N THR A 14 4.86 -39.34 -17.78
CA THR A 14 4.53 -39.48 -16.36
C THR A 14 5.20 -38.34 -15.57
N ILE A 15 6.44 -38.02 -15.91
CA ILE A 15 7.20 -36.97 -15.23
C ILE A 15 6.66 -35.59 -15.56
N THR A 16 6.34 -35.32 -16.82
CA THR A 16 5.65 -34.08 -17.21
C THR A 16 4.32 -33.95 -16.47
N GLY A 17 3.54 -35.04 -16.36
CA GLY A 17 2.29 -35.04 -15.61
C GLY A 17 2.50 -34.73 -14.12
N VAL A 18 3.49 -35.35 -13.48
CA VAL A 18 3.86 -35.07 -12.08
C VAL A 18 4.32 -33.63 -11.91
N MET A 19 5.18 -33.13 -12.81
CA MET A 19 5.67 -31.75 -12.79
C MET A 19 4.51 -30.75 -12.90
N VAL A 20 3.61 -30.93 -13.88
CA VAL A 20 2.42 -30.08 -14.04
C VAL A 20 1.53 -30.17 -12.80
N GLY A 21 1.32 -31.37 -12.26
CA GLY A 21 0.53 -31.56 -11.04
C GLY A 21 1.10 -30.80 -9.84
N ILE A 22 2.42 -30.88 -9.62
CA ILE A 22 3.11 -30.14 -8.55
C ILE A 22 3.01 -28.63 -8.78
N THR A 23 3.24 -28.17 -10.01
CA THR A 23 3.13 -26.73 -10.34
C THR A 23 1.72 -26.20 -10.10
N LEU A 24 0.68 -26.94 -10.53
CA LEU A 24 -0.71 -26.56 -10.28
C LEU A 24 -1.03 -26.57 -8.79
N LEU A 25 -0.52 -27.55 -8.03
CA LEU A 25 -0.71 -27.59 -6.58
C LEU A 25 -0.09 -26.36 -5.91
N LEU A 26 1.15 -25.99 -6.25
CA LEU A 26 1.81 -24.80 -5.70
C LEU A 26 1.07 -23.52 -6.09
N ALA A 27 0.62 -23.41 -7.35
CA ALA A 27 -0.16 -22.27 -7.81
C ALA A 27 -1.49 -22.15 -7.06
N LEU A 28 -2.18 -23.26 -6.81
CA LEU A 28 -3.41 -23.27 -6.02
C LEU A 28 -3.16 -22.90 -4.56
N LEU A 29 -2.10 -23.43 -3.95
CA LEU A 29 -1.74 -23.09 -2.56
C LEU A 29 -1.42 -21.61 -2.36
N ALA A 30 -0.89 -20.92 -3.38
CA ALA A 30 -0.67 -19.47 -3.35
C ALA A 30 -1.93 -18.66 -3.71
N ALA A 31 -2.69 -19.09 -4.72
CA ALA A 31 -3.84 -18.37 -5.23
C ALA A 31 -5.07 -18.45 -4.31
N LEU A 32 -5.34 -19.62 -3.71
CA LEU A 32 -6.51 -19.84 -2.85
C LEU A 32 -6.58 -18.90 -1.63
N PRO A 33 -5.53 -18.73 -0.80
CA PRO A 33 -5.57 -17.77 0.31
C PRO A 33 -5.62 -16.32 -0.16
N THR A 34 -5.05 -16.01 -1.33
CA THR A 34 -5.07 -14.67 -1.90
C THR A 34 -6.46 -14.26 -2.40
N LEU A 35 -7.21 -15.19 -3.00
CA LEU A 35 -8.57 -14.95 -3.49
C LEU A 35 -9.66 -15.11 -2.40
N TRP A 36 -9.46 -16.02 -1.44
CA TRP A 36 -10.41 -16.30 -0.36
C TRP A 36 -9.74 -16.40 1.02
N PRO A 37 -9.21 -15.29 1.56
CA PRO A 37 -8.45 -15.30 2.81
C PRO A 37 -9.24 -15.86 4.01
N ASN A 38 -10.54 -15.54 4.09
CA ASN A 38 -11.40 -16.01 5.17
C ASN A 38 -11.66 -17.53 5.16
N ARG A 39 -11.51 -18.21 4.00
CA ARG A 39 -11.69 -19.66 3.86
C ARG A 39 -10.42 -20.45 4.17
N PHE A 40 -9.26 -19.81 4.02
CA PHE A 40 -7.94 -20.42 4.21
C PHE A 40 -7.08 -19.62 5.20
N PRO A 41 -7.55 -19.37 6.44
CA PRO A 41 -6.84 -18.52 7.40
C PRO A 41 -5.49 -19.09 7.86
N PHE A 42 -5.26 -20.39 7.63
CA PHE A 42 -4.01 -21.10 7.94
C PHE A 42 -2.97 -21.00 6.83
N LEU A 43 -3.31 -20.48 5.64
CA LEU A 43 -2.37 -20.24 4.55
C LEU A 43 -2.14 -18.73 4.41
N PRO A 44 -0.89 -18.26 4.35
CA PRO A 44 -0.59 -16.85 4.15
C PRO A 44 -1.03 -16.40 2.75
N ALA A 45 -1.81 -15.32 2.70
CA ALA A 45 -2.12 -14.63 1.45
C ALA A 45 -0.90 -13.84 0.96
N ILE A 46 -0.83 -13.57 -0.33
CA ILE A 46 0.21 -12.71 -0.89
C ILE A 46 0.02 -11.28 -0.35
N THR A 47 1.08 -10.75 0.27
CA THR A 47 1.17 -9.35 0.70
C THR A 47 2.07 -8.59 -0.25
N VAL A 48 1.60 -7.46 -0.77
CA VAL A 48 2.39 -6.57 -1.62
C VAL A 48 2.76 -5.35 -0.79
N ASP A 49 4.06 -5.16 -0.59
CA ASP A 49 4.61 -3.97 0.03
C ASP A 49 5.04 -2.99 -1.07
N THR A 50 4.43 -1.81 -1.08
CA THR A 50 4.73 -0.74 -2.03
C THR A 50 5.48 0.42 -1.38
N ASP A 51 5.86 0.29 -0.11
CA ASP A 51 6.64 1.32 0.57
C ASP A 51 8.11 1.25 0.08
N PRO A 52 8.61 2.29 -0.62
CA PRO A 52 9.99 2.30 -1.10
C PRO A 52 11.00 2.23 0.05
N GLU A 53 10.64 2.63 1.27
CA GLU A 53 11.53 2.54 2.44
C GLU A 53 11.86 1.09 2.81
N ASN A 54 10.92 0.17 2.56
CA ASN A 54 11.09 -1.27 2.78
C ASN A 54 11.93 -1.96 1.69
N MET A 55 12.36 -1.24 0.66
CA MET A 55 13.39 -1.74 -0.28
C MET A 55 14.80 -1.72 0.34
N LEU A 56 14.97 -1.05 1.48
CA LEU A 56 16.22 -1.07 2.27
C LEU A 56 16.06 -1.97 3.51
N PRO A 57 17.12 -2.70 3.91
CA PRO A 57 17.15 -3.41 5.18
C PRO A 57 16.84 -2.49 6.37
N HIS A 58 16.14 -3.01 7.37
CA HIS A 58 15.74 -2.23 8.55
C HIS A 58 16.92 -1.67 9.35
N ASP A 59 18.10 -2.29 9.26
CA ASP A 59 19.32 -1.90 9.96
C ASP A 59 20.23 -0.97 9.14
N GLU A 60 19.85 -0.63 7.91
CA GLU A 60 20.58 0.28 7.05
C GLU A 60 20.73 1.66 7.75
N PRO A 61 21.97 2.18 7.90
CA PRO A 61 22.22 3.43 8.63
C PRO A 61 21.38 4.62 8.14
N VAL A 62 21.17 4.74 6.83
CA VAL A 62 20.37 5.81 6.23
C VAL A 62 18.90 5.73 6.66
N ARG A 63 18.33 4.52 6.69
CA ARG A 63 16.95 4.29 7.11
C ARG A 63 16.75 4.63 8.58
N ARG A 64 17.67 4.20 9.46
CA ARG A 64 17.60 4.53 10.89
C ARG A 64 17.74 6.02 11.16
N PHE A 65 18.60 6.70 10.42
CA PHE A 65 18.74 8.15 10.53
C PHE A 65 17.47 8.88 10.07
N HIS A 66 16.90 8.48 8.92
CA HIS A 66 15.62 9.01 8.44
C HIS A 66 14.50 8.84 9.46
N ASP A 67 14.35 7.64 10.04
CA ASP A 67 13.39 7.36 11.11
C ASP A 67 13.61 8.22 12.36
N ALA A 68 14.87 8.41 12.76
CA ALA A 68 15.21 9.26 13.89
C ALA A 68 14.84 10.71 13.61
N MET A 69 15.15 11.22 12.43
CA MET A 69 14.82 12.60 12.02
C MET A 69 13.31 12.80 11.86
N LYS A 70 12.57 11.82 11.32
CA LYS A 70 11.10 11.87 11.25
C LYS A 70 10.49 12.09 12.64
N ARG A 71 10.98 11.36 13.66
CA ARG A 71 10.49 11.50 15.04
C ARG A 71 10.92 12.82 15.67
N GLU A 72 12.20 13.20 15.53
CA GLU A 72 12.76 14.42 16.13
C GLU A 72 12.07 15.68 15.60
N LEU A 73 11.78 15.71 14.30
CA LEU A 73 11.15 16.85 13.63
C LEU A 73 9.62 16.75 13.59
N SER A 74 9.02 15.71 14.18
CA SER A 74 7.57 15.44 14.11
C SER A 74 7.04 15.48 12.67
N LEU A 75 7.76 14.87 11.74
CA LEU A 75 7.35 14.81 10.34
C LEU A 75 6.29 13.74 10.13
N HIS A 76 5.18 14.16 9.55
CA HIS A 76 4.06 13.30 9.17
C HIS A 76 4.07 13.02 7.68
N GLU A 77 3.37 11.98 7.27
CA GLU A 77 3.16 11.69 5.85
C GLU A 77 2.32 12.81 5.21
N MET A 78 2.72 13.25 4.02
CA MET A 78 2.09 14.37 3.32
C MET A 78 1.28 13.87 2.12
N VAL A 79 0.10 14.44 1.94
CA VAL A 79 -0.75 14.21 0.76
C VAL A 79 -0.98 15.54 0.05
N VAL A 80 -0.71 15.56 -1.25
CA VAL A 80 -0.88 16.76 -2.09
C VAL A 80 -2.05 16.56 -3.03
N LEU A 81 -3.02 17.49 -2.97
CA LEU A 81 -4.17 17.51 -3.87
C LEU A 81 -4.10 18.74 -4.79
N GLY A 82 -3.99 18.50 -6.10
CA GLY A 82 -4.15 19.54 -7.11
C GLY A 82 -5.61 19.70 -7.51
N VAL A 83 -6.13 20.92 -7.50
CA VAL A 83 -7.47 21.26 -7.99
C VAL A 83 -7.33 22.12 -9.24
N VAL A 84 -7.99 21.73 -10.32
CA VAL A 84 -8.01 22.44 -11.60
C VAL A 84 -9.45 22.72 -12.02
N ASN A 85 -9.66 23.82 -12.74
CA ASN A 85 -10.93 24.16 -13.39
C ASN A 85 -10.57 24.69 -14.79
N GLU A 86 -10.86 23.90 -15.82
CA GLU A 86 -10.52 24.23 -17.21
C GLU A 86 -11.66 24.97 -17.94
N ASP A 87 -12.86 24.99 -17.35
CA ASP A 87 -14.05 25.59 -17.96
C ASP A 87 -14.15 27.11 -17.70
N ASP A 88 -13.61 27.59 -16.57
CA ASP A 88 -13.59 29.01 -16.20
C ASP A 88 -12.30 29.69 -16.71
N PRO A 89 -12.37 30.85 -17.39
CA PRO A 89 -11.18 31.57 -17.87
C PRO A 89 -10.23 32.02 -16.75
N ASN A 90 -10.69 32.13 -15.50
CA ASN A 90 -9.86 32.44 -14.34
C ASN A 90 -9.41 31.17 -13.59
N GLY A 91 -9.67 29.98 -14.14
CA GLY A 91 -9.39 28.71 -13.50
C GLY A 91 -10.07 28.59 -12.14
N VAL A 92 -9.31 28.22 -11.11
CA VAL A 92 -9.83 28.08 -9.74
C VAL A 92 -10.04 29.40 -9.00
N PHE A 93 -9.60 30.53 -9.57
CA PHE A 93 -9.68 31.85 -8.92
C PHE A 93 -11.05 32.53 -9.11
N ASN A 94 -12.12 31.76 -8.89
CA ASN A 94 -13.49 32.24 -8.91
C ASN A 94 -14.23 31.83 -7.62
N PRO A 95 -15.27 32.58 -7.19
CA PRO A 95 -15.94 32.34 -5.91
C PRO A 95 -16.47 30.92 -5.73
N GLU A 96 -16.95 30.29 -6.81
CA GLU A 96 -17.48 28.94 -6.73
C GLU A 96 -16.40 27.90 -6.46
N SER A 97 -15.30 27.94 -7.21
CA SER A 97 -14.16 27.04 -7.03
C SER A 97 -13.52 27.20 -5.65
N LEU A 98 -13.27 28.45 -5.22
CA LEU A 98 -12.69 28.75 -3.91
C LEU A 98 -13.58 28.29 -2.76
N ARG A 99 -14.92 28.42 -2.89
CA ARG A 99 -15.86 27.89 -1.91
C ARG A 99 -15.75 26.36 -1.80
N ARG A 100 -15.69 25.64 -2.93
CA ARG A 100 -15.54 24.17 -2.93
C ARG A 100 -14.21 23.72 -2.33
N ILE A 101 -13.11 24.43 -2.64
CA ILE A 101 -11.78 24.15 -2.06
C ILE A 101 -11.79 24.38 -0.54
N HIS A 102 -12.44 25.45 -0.09
CA HIS A 102 -12.62 25.72 1.34
C HIS A 102 -13.45 24.62 2.03
N GLU A 103 -14.60 24.24 1.46
CA GLU A 103 -15.43 23.15 1.99
C GLU A 103 -14.67 21.82 2.06
N LEU A 104 -13.86 21.51 1.04
CA LEU A 104 -13.00 20.34 1.03
C LEU A 104 -11.93 20.39 2.13
N THR A 105 -11.34 21.56 2.35
CA THR A 105 -10.34 21.79 3.40
C THR A 105 -10.97 21.62 4.79
N GLU A 106 -12.15 22.19 5.03
CA GLU A 106 -12.89 22.01 6.29
C GLU A 106 -13.30 20.56 6.51
N TYR A 107 -13.74 19.86 5.46
CA TYR A 107 -14.02 18.44 5.55
C TYR A 107 -12.76 17.63 5.91
N ALA A 108 -11.63 17.90 5.27
CA ALA A 108 -10.36 17.21 5.53
C ALA A 108 -9.93 17.32 7.00
N LYS A 109 -10.13 18.46 7.65
CA LYS A 109 -9.85 18.67 9.09
C LYS A 109 -10.61 17.70 10.00
N THR A 110 -11.73 17.14 9.54
CA THR A 110 -12.56 16.21 10.33
C THR A 110 -12.17 14.75 10.17
N LEU A 111 -11.29 14.44 9.20
CA LEU A 111 -10.93 13.06 8.87
C LEU A 111 -10.13 12.41 10.00
N GLN A 112 -10.77 11.44 10.65
CA GLN A 112 -10.16 10.61 11.68
C GLN A 112 -10.73 9.19 11.62
N TRP A 113 -9.87 8.19 11.77
CA TRP A 113 -10.22 6.76 11.78
C TRP A 113 -9.47 6.04 12.92
N PRO A 114 -9.97 4.88 13.39
CA PRO A 114 -9.26 4.08 14.39
C PRO A 114 -7.96 3.50 13.81
N ASP A 115 -6.89 3.48 14.61
CA ASP A 115 -5.63 2.83 14.26
C ASP A 115 -5.87 1.31 14.04
N PRO A 116 -5.45 0.73 12.89
CA PRO A 116 -5.62 -0.69 12.60
C PRO A 116 -4.96 -1.64 13.61
N LYS A 117 -3.92 -1.20 14.31
CA LYS A 117 -3.15 -1.96 15.31
C LYS A 117 -3.67 -1.74 16.73
N ASP A 118 -4.18 -0.55 17.03
CA ASP A 118 -4.73 -0.18 18.34
C ASP A 118 -6.05 0.62 18.20
N PRO A 119 -7.21 -0.05 18.21
CA PRO A 119 -8.50 0.61 18.01
C PRO A 119 -8.86 1.68 19.06
N THR A 120 -8.10 1.79 20.16
CA THR A 120 -8.30 2.85 21.16
C THR A 120 -7.68 4.19 20.74
N LYS A 121 -6.78 4.17 19.74
CA LYS A 121 -6.15 5.35 19.17
C LYS A 121 -6.86 5.76 17.89
N ARG A 122 -6.89 7.07 17.64
CA ARG A 122 -7.38 7.66 16.41
C ARG A 122 -6.20 8.23 15.63
N GLU A 123 -6.14 7.90 14.35
CA GLU A 123 -5.28 8.53 13.36
C GLU A 123 -6.13 9.46 12.50
N GLY A 124 -5.49 10.39 11.80
CA GLY A 124 -6.23 11.34 10.97
C GLY A 124 -5.35 12.43 10.39
N VAL A 125 -6.01 13.34 9.67
CA VAL A 125 -5.35 14.54 9.16
C VAL A 125 -5.03 15.48 10.33
N ILE A 126 -3.81 15.98 10.37
CA ILE A 126 -3.37 16.94 11.38
C ILE A 126 -3.78 18.33 10.92
N ALA A 127 -4.87 18.85 11.48
CA ALA A 127 -5.47 20.11 11.04
C ALA A 127 -4.49 21.30 11.12
N ALA A 128 -3.53 21.28 12.05
CA ALA A 128 -2.50 22.31 12.20
C ALA A 128 -1.48 22.33 11.04
N ASP A 129 -1.31 21.21 10.34
CA ASP A 129 -0.32 21.04 9.27
C ASP A 129 -0.96 21.21 7.87
N ILE A 130 -2.25 21.54 7.79
CA ILE A 130 -2.95 21.74 6.51
C ILE A 130 -2.56 23.08 5.89
N ILE A 131 -2.02 22.99 4.67
CA ILE A 131 -1.69 24.13 3.82
C ILE A 131 -2.74 24.22 2.70
N ALA A 132 -3.63 25.21 2.78
CA ALA A 132 -4.69 25.49 1.82
C ALA A 132 -4.89 27.00 1.69
N PRO A 133 -5.51 27.52 0.62
CA PRO A 133 -5.73 28.96 0.43
C PRO A 133 -6.44 29.66 1.59
N SER A 134 -7.23 28.93 2.39
CA SER A 134 -7.95 29.47 3.55
C SER A 134 -7.22 29.28 4.90
N THR A 135 -6.05 28.65 4.92
CA THR A 135 -5.26 28.41 6.15
C THR A 135 -3.89 29.10 6.14
N VAL A 136 -3.54 29.71 5.01
CA VAL A 136 -2.32 30.52 4.86
C VAL A 136 -2.69 31.99 4.80
N ASP A 137 -1.97 32.81 5.55
CA ASP A 137 -2.08 34.28 5.54
C ASP A 137 -1.31 34.91 4.36
#